data_AF-A0A947BDN5-F1
#
_entry.id   AF-A0A947BDN5-F1
#
_cell.length_a   1.000
_cell.length_b   1.000
_cell.length_c   1.000
_cell.angle_alpha   90.00
_cell.angle_beta   90.00
_cell.angle_gamma   90.00
#
_symmetry.space_group_name_H-M   'P 1'
#
loop_
_entity.id
_entity.type
_entity.pdbx_description
1 polymer ?
#
loop_
_entity_poly.entity_id
_entity_poly.type
_entity_poly.pdbx_seq_one_letter_code
_entity_poly.pdbx_strand_id
1 'polypeptide(L)'
;NVIVSQFQLAMLRLHNRVYGQLMGQDPDDATAVFAIDRDKFREAQRIVRWFYQWVVWNDFVKRLVKDAIWNDVLVKEDGQLVYRGRFYNWTYQPFIPVEFAVSAYRFGHSLIRPGYQVNLNTDAGLGFGVELPIFDPAAAGNQDLSGFRFFPSRHTVQWDWFFKMASSIEGTFPQPARRIDPKLSSAVQSIPEGPNAPNPLAVLNLLRSWRMEMPRGSDVAIAMGFAPLSIGDAHEDILWHYILKEASQMPAANAGRMLGNVGGTIVAEVFGGLLAGDPLGYVRNAADWSPGDEPVINALLPDGPENDSWEVADLIRASGAPVDNNDVERTIANGKN
;
A
#
# COMPACT_ATOMS: atom_id res chain seq x y z
N ASN A 1 10.85 -7.76 1.95
CA ASN A 1 11.33 -7.70 0.55
C ASN A 1 11.84 -6.28 0.31
N VAL A 2 12.67 -6.11 -0.72
CA VAL A 2 13.32 -4.84 -1.06
C VAL A 2 12.34 -3.68 -1.28
N ILE A 3 11.25 -3.91 -2.01
CA ILE A 3 10.29 -2.87 -2.40
C ILE A 3 9.67 -2.23 -1.14
N VAL A 4 9.27 -3.06 -0.17
CA VAL A 4 8.73 -2.57 1.11
C VAL A 4 9.79 -1.80 1.90
N SER A 5 11.04 -2.29 1.95
CA SER A 5 12.12 -1.59 2.64
C SER A 5 12.38 -0.20 2.05
N GLN A 6 12.34 -0.06 0.73
CA GLN A 6 12.52 1.24 0.08
C GLN A 6 11.32 2.17 0.24
N PHE A 7 10.10 1.63 0.31
CA PHE A 7 8.94 2.45 0.69
C PHE A 7 9.11 3.02 2.11
N GLN A 8 9.61 2.23 3.05
CA GLN A 8 9.92 2.71 4.41
C GLN A 8 11.02 3.78 4.41
N LEU A 9 12.06 3.61 3.58
CA LEU A 9 13.07 4.65 3.38
C LEU A 9 12.46 5.95 2.84
N ALA A 10 11.55 5.86 1.86
CA ALA A 10 10.82 7.03 1.34
C ALA A 10 10.03 7.74 2.46
N MET A 11 9.34 7.01 3.35
CA MET A 11 8.65 7.62 4.50
C MET A 11 9.60 8.38 5.44
N LEU A 12 10.77 7.82 5.72
CA LEU A 12 11.80 8.47 6.54
C LEU A 12 12.37 9.72 5.86
N ARG A 13 12.64 9.64 4.55
CA ARG A 13 13.12 10.77 3.76
C ARG A 13 12.08 11.88 3.72
N LEU A 14 10.82 11.55 3.48
CA LEU A 14 9.71 12.53 3.50
C LEU A 14 9.66 13.28 4.83
N HIS A 15 9.73 12.56 5.95
CA HIS A 15 9.77 13.19 7.26
C HIS A 15 10.95 14.16 7.40
N ASN A 16 12.15 13.74 7.01
CA ASN A 16 13.35 14.59 7.11
C ASN A 16 13.27 15.81 6.19
N ARG A 17 12.72 15.67 4.98
CA ARG A 17 12.53 16.78 4.05
C ARG A 17 11.51 17.79 4.57
N VAL A 18 10.36 17.32 5.06
CA VAL A 18 9.34 18.19 5.70
C VAL A 18 9.93 18.92 6.90
N TYR A 19 10.66 18.20 7.76
CA TYR A 19 11.31 18.79 8.93
C TYR A 19 12.40 19.80 8.53
N GLY A 20 13.21 19.52 7.52
CA GLY A 20 14.20 20.46 6.97
C GLY A 20 13.56 21.75 6.45
N GLN A 21 12.46 21.64 5.70
CA GLN A 21 11.66 22.77 5.25
C GLN A 21 11.13 23.60 6.42
N LEU A 22 10.58 22.97 7.47
CA LEU A 22 10.14 23.67 8.69
C LEU A 22 11.30 24.36 9.42
N MET A 23 12.53 23.84 9.30
CA MET A 23 13.75 24.46 9.81
C MET A 23 14.29 25.58 8.92
N GLY A 24 13.67 25.86 7.77
CA GLY A 24 14.15 26.84 6.79
C GLY A 24 15.45 26.41 6.12
N GLN A 25 15.69 25.10 6.03
CA GLN A 25 16.87 24.50 5.41
C GLN A 25 16.51 23.90 4.05
N ASP A 26 17.51 23.79 3.18
CA ASP A 26 17.38 22.97 1.98
C ASP A 26 17.26 21.50 2.39
N PRO A 27 16.13 20.83 2.08
CA PRO A 27 15.91 19.43 2.45
C PRO A 27 16.85 18.44 1.76
N ASP A 28 17.57 18.85 0.72
CA ASP A 28 18.55 18.05 -0.01
C ASP A 28 20.02 18.32 0.38
N ASP A 29 20.27 19.33 1.21
CA ASP A 29 21.60 19.66 1.72
C ASP A 29 22.03 18.66 2.81
N ALA A 30 22.90 17.71 2.42
CA ALA A 30 23.46 16.71 3.33
C ALA A 30 24.46 17.29 4.35
N THR A 31 24.87 18.55 4.19
CA THR A 31 25.79 19.25 5.09
C THR A 31 25.08 20.12 6.12
N ALA A 32 23.76 20.27 6.01
CA ALA A 32 22.96 21.07 6.92
C ALA A 32 23.07 20.54 8.37
N VAL A 33 23.53 21.41 9.27
CA VAL A 33 23.60 21.12 10.71
C VAL A 33 22.70 22.11 11.44
N PHE A 34 21.68 21.59 12.11
CA PHE A 34 20.77 22.37 12.93
C PHE A 34 20.41 21.59 14.20
N ALA A 35 20.13 22.32 15.28
CA ALA A 35 19.69 21.72 16.53
C ALA A 35 18.29 21.09 16.36
N ILE A 36 18.01 20.02 17.11
CA ILE A 36 16.67 19.42 17.11
C ILE A 36 15.68 20.38 17.77
N ASP A 37 14.69 20.81 16.99
CA ASP A 37 13.51 21.52 17.44
C ASP A 37 12.35 20.52 17.59
N ARG A 38 11.91 20.32 18.83
CA ARG A 38 10.88 19.31 19.15
C ARG A 38 9.50 19.66 18.60
N ASP A 39 9.19 20.95 18.49
CA ASP A 39 7.87 21.37 18.03
C ASP A 39 7.78 21.21 16.51
N LYS A 40 8.83 21.59 15.79
CA LYS A 40 8.93 21.33 14.35
C LYS A 40 9.01 19.84 14.01
N PHE A 41 9.64 19.02 14.85
CA PHE A 41 9.65 17.57 14.67
C PHE A 41 8.23 16.99 14.80
N ARG A 42 7.47 17.40 15.83
CA ARG A 42 6.07 16.98 16.00
C ARG A 42 5.19 17.44 14.87
N GLU A 43 5.44 18.64 14.35
CA GLU A 43 4.71 19.16 13.21
C GLU A 43 5.01 18.38 11.92
N ALA A 44 6.28 18.06 11.66
CA ALA A 44 6.65 17.16 10.57
C ALA A 44 5.96 15.80 10.71
N GLN A 45 5.91 15.23 11.93
CA GLN A 45 5.20 13.99 12.20
C GLN A 45 3.69 14.10 11.92
N ARG A 46 3.04 15.21 12.29
CA ARG A 46 1.62 15.47 11.98
C ARG A 46 1.39 15.47 10.48
N ILE A 47 2.15 16.29 9.75
CA ILE A 47 2.02 16.47 8.30
C ILE A 47 2.20 15.15 7.56
N VAL A 48 3.27 14.42 7.86
CA VAL A 48 3.57 13.13 7.22
C VAL A 48 2.51 12.08 7.53
N ARG A 49 2.01 12.04 8.78
CA ARG A 49 0.92 11.13 9.16
C ARG A 49 -0.35 11.45 8.38
N TRP A 50 -0.74 12.72 8.31
CA TRP A 50 -1.95 13.14 7.62
C TRP A 50 -1.86 12.88 6.12
N PHE A 51 -0.72 13.14 5.49
CA PHE A 51 -0.50 12.80 4.09
C PHE A 51 -0.60 11.30 3.86
N TYR A 52 0.01 10.47 4.71
CA TYR A 52 -0.11 9.02 4.62
C TYR A 52 -1.56 8.54 4.80
N GLN A 53 -2.27 9.06 5.79
CA GLN A 53 -3.69 8.74 6.03
C GLN A 53 -4.58 9.17 4.86
N TRP A 54 -4.30 10.33 4.25
CA TRP A 54 -5.00 10.83 3.08
C TRP A 54 -4.84 9.87 1.90
N VAL A 55 -3.61 9.48 1.54
CA VAL A 55 -3.39 8.56 0.42
C VAL A 55 -3.93 7.16 0.72
N VAL A 56 -3.94 6.71 1.98
CA VAL A 56 -4.59 5.45 2.36
C VAL A 56 -6.08 5.48 2.02
N TRP A 57 -6.79 6.56 2.36
CA TRP A 57 -8.24 6.64 2.14
C TRP A 57 -8.62 7.04 0.71
N ASN A 58 -8.04 8.13 0.22
CA ASN A 58 -8.45 8.81 -1.01
C ASN A 58 -7.80 8.23 -2.27
N ASP A 59 -6.72 7.46 -2.13
CA ASP A 59 -6.04 6.80 -3.25
C ASP A 59 -6.16 5.27 -3.13
N PHE A 60 -5.60 4.66 -2.08
CA PHE A 60 -5.54 3.20 -1.94
C PHE A 60 -6.91 2.54 -1.73
N VAL A 61 -7.65 2.90 -0.67
CA VAL A 61 -8.97 2.30 -0.38
C VAL A 61 -9.97 2.62 -1.50
N LYS A 62 -9.98 3.86 -1.99
CA LYS A 62 -10.86 4.31 -3.09
C LYS A 62 -10.69 3.46 -4.36
N ARG A 63 -9.47 3.05 -4.71
CA ARG A 63 -9.24 2.14 -5.86
C ARG A 63 -9.66 0.69 -5.60
N LEU A 64 -9.67 0.27 -4.34
CA LEU A 64 -9.90 -1.12 -3.96
C LEU A 64 -11.36 -1.49 -3.75
N VAL A 65 -12.26 -0.53 -3.59
CA VAL A 65 -13.66 -0.80 -3.27
C VAL A 65 -14.59 -0.07 -4.24
N LYS A 66 -15.88 -0.44 -4.24
CA LYS A 66 -16.88 0.27 -5.04
C LYS A 66 -17.09 1.69 -4.50
N ASP A 67 -17.28 2.66 -5.40
CA ASP A 67 -17.57 4.05 -5.02
C ASP A 67 -18.74 4.17 -4.03
N ALA A 68 -19.80 3.37 -4.20
CA ALA A 68 -20.93 3.35 -3.27
C ALA A 68 -20.50 2.99 -1.84
N ILE A 69 -19.60 2.01 -1.67
CA ILE A 69 -19.08 1.63 -0.35
C ILE A 69 -18.19 2.75 0.20
N TRP A 70 -17.27 3.28 -0.61
CA TRP A 70 -16.35 4.33 -0.19
C TRP A 70 -17.10 5.61 0.26
N ASN A 71 -18.09 6.04 -0.54
CA ASN A 71 -18.93 7.21 -0.25
C ASN A 71 -19.81 7.02 0.99
N ASP A 72 -20.21 5.79 1.32
CA ASP A 72 -21.10 5.53 2.46
C ASP A 72 -20.34 5.45 3.80
N VAL A 73 -19.04 5.12 3.79
CA VAL A 73 -18.29 4.84 5.02
C VAL A 73 -17.80 6.09 5.75
N LEU A 74 -17.25 7.06 5.02
CA LEU A 74 -16.85 8.37 5.56
C LEU A 74 -17.61 9.46 4.82
N VAL A 75 -18.59 10.06 5.49
CA VAL A 75 -19.51 11.05 4.91
C VAL A 75 -19.24 12.41 5.51
N LYS A 76 -19.28 13.46 4.68
CA LYS A 76 -19.20 14.84 5.17
C LYS A 76 -20.57 15.32 5.66
N GLU A 77 -20.68 15.62 6.95
CA GLU A 77 -21.88 16.14 7.62
C GLU A 77 -21.52 17.37 8.44
N ASP A 78 -22.22 18.49 8.24
CA ASP A 78 -21.97 19.75 8.95
C ASP A 78 -20.48 20.18 8.96
N GLY A 79 -19.76 19.91 7.87
CA GLY A 79 -18.35 20.24 7.73
C GLY A 79 -17.37 19.26 8.41
N GLN A 80 -17.86 18.15 8.96
CA GLN A 80 -17.07 17.10 9.60
C GLN A 80 -17.15 15.79 8.82
N LEU A 81 -16.07 15.00 8.82
CA LEU A 81 -16.10 13.63 8.30
C LEU A 81 -16.63 12.70 9.40
N VAL A 82 -17.79 12.12 9.16
CA VAL A 82 -18.49 11.21 10.07
C VAL A 82 -18.38 9.78 9.54
N TYR A 83 -18.00 8.87 10.44
CA TYR A 83 -17.99 7.44 10.16
C TYR A 83 -19.40 6.84 10.23
N ARG A 84 -19.82 6.18 9.16
CA ARG A 84 -21.13 5.54 9.01
C ARG A 84 -21.05 4.04 8.69
N GLY A 85 -19.96 3.39 9.10
CA GLY A 85 -19.87 1.93 8.97
C GLY A 85 -20.97 1.21 9.76
N ARG A 86 -21.45 0.10 9.20
CA ARG A 86 -22.59 -0.65 9.73
C ARG A 86 -22.15 -1.87 10.55
N PHE A 87 -21.01 -2.46 10.20
CA PHE A 87 -20.56 -3.74 10.72
C PHE A 87 -19.33 -3.62 11.62
N TYR A 88 -18.44 -2.66 11.33
CA TYR A 88 -17.32 -2.37 12.21
C TYR A 88 -17.66 -1.27 13.22
N ASN A 89 -17.60 -1.62 14.50
CA ASN A 89 -17.88 -0.72 15.62
C ASN A 89 -16.87 -0.94 16.74
N TRP A 90 -16.55 0.11 17.50
CA TRP A 90 -15.70 0.02 18.68
C TRP A 90 -16.28 0.84 19.84
N THR A 91 -16.04 0.39 21.07
CA THR A 91 -16.52 1.08 22.29
C THR A 91 -15.50 2.07 22.85
N TYR A 92 -14.22 1.68 22.88
CA TYR A 92 -13.17 2.46 23.55
C TYR A 92 -12.14 3.03 22.57
N GLN A 93 -11.51 2.14 21.81
CA GLN A 93 -10.52 2.49 20.80
C GLN A 93 -10.74 1.61 19.57
N PRO A 94 -10.51 2.13 18.35
CA PRO A 94 -10.59 1.32 17.16
C PRO A 94 -9.51 0.23 17.22
N PHE A 95 -9.83 -0.93 16.67
CA PHE A 95 -9.00 -2.14 16.69
C PHE A 95 -8.98 -2.81 15.33
N ILE A 96 -8.05 -3.74 15.11
CA ILE A 96 -8.03 -4.54 13.88
C ILE A 96 -8.82 -5.84 14.12
N PRO A 97 -9.98 -6.05 13.47
CA PRO A 97 -10.76 -7.27 13.63
C PRO A 97 -10.11 -8.46 12.91
N VAL A 98 -10.44 -9.68 13.34
CA VAL A 98 -9.85 -10.90 12.78
C VAL A 98 -10.27 -11.14 11.33
N GLU A 99 -11.51 -10.79 10.96
CA GLU A 99 -12.04 -10.81 9.60
C GLU A 99 -11.18 -9.97 8.65
N PHE A 100 -10.69 -8.83 9.13
CA PHE A 100 -9.77 -7.99 8.38
C PHE A 100 -8.36 -8.61 8.33
N ALA A 101 -7.75 -8.91 9.49
CA ALA A 101 -6.34 -9.31 9.56
C ALA A 101 -6.05 -10.72 8.98
N VAL A 102 -7.01 -11.63 9.11
CA VAL A 102 -6.86 -13.04 8.75
C VAL A 102 -7.42 -13.33 7.37
N SER A 103 -8.42 -12.57 6.92
CA SER A 103 -9.10 -12.84 5.66
C SER A 103 -9.06 -11.66 4.70
N ALA A 104 -9.85 -10.60 4.92
CA ALA A 104 -10.07 -9.57 3.91
C ALA A 104 -8.76 -8.91 3.48
N TYR A 105 -7.94 -8.41 4.39
CA TYR A 105 -6.71 -7.69 4.08
C TYR A 105 -5.56 -8.58 3.56
N ARG A 106 -5.80 -9.90 3.44
CA ARG A 106 -4.89 -10.85 2.79
C ARG A 106 -5.17 -11.01 1.30
N PHE A 107 -6.09 -10.24 0.72
CA PHE A 107 -6.27 -10.17 -0.74
C PHE A 107 -4.95 -9.81 -1.45
N GLY A 108 -4.07 -9.05 -0.78
CA GLY A 108 -2.79 -8.63 -1.34
C GLY A 108 -1.88 -9.78 -1.77
N HIS A 109 -2.07 -11.00 -1.25
CA HIS A 109 -1.31 -12.16 -1.66
C HIS A 109 -1.57 -12.57 -3.13
N SER A 110 -2.76 -12.30 -3.67
CA SER A 110 -3.06 -12.58 -5.09
C SER A 110 -2.48 -11.54 -6.03
N LEU A 111 -2.17 -10.33 -5.52
CA LEU A 111 -1.61 -9.23 -6.30
C LEU A 111 -0.12 -9.43 -6.64
N ILE A 112 0.57 -10.31 -5.91
CA ILE A 112 2.01 -10.52 -6.00
C ILE A 112 2.39 -11.09 -7.38
N ARG A 113 3.41 -10.48 -8.01
CA ARG A 113 4.04 -10.98 -9.23
C ARG A 113 5.20 -11.93 -8.91
N PRO A 114 5.56 -12.85 -9.80
CA PRO A 114 6.75 -13.68 -9.60
C PRO A 114 8.05 -12.87 -9.65
N GLY A 115 8.07 -11.75 -10.38
CA GLY A 115 9.19 -10.83 -10.43
C GLY A 115 8.76 -9.40 -10.77
N TYR A 116 9.70 -8.46 -10.60
CA TYR A 116 9.50 -7.02 -10.77
C TYR A 116 10.71 -6.41 -11.48
N GLN A 117 10.46 -5.48 -12.40
CA GLN A 117 11.50 -4.59 -12.92
C GLN A 117 11.70 -3.48 -11.87
N VAL A 118 12.96 -3.21 -11.51
CA VAL A 118 13.28 -2.29 -10.40
C VAL A 118 13.93 -0.99 -10.84
N ASN A 119 14.72 -0.98 -11.92
CA ASN A 119 15.32 0.21 -12.53
C ASN A 119 15.94 -0.13 -13.90
N LEU A 120 16.47 0.87 -14.59
CA LEU A 120 17.12 0.76 -15.90
C LEU A 120 18.66 0.65 -15.88
N ASN A 121 19.28 0.25 -14.76
CA ASN A 121 20.73 0.17 -14.66
C ASN A 121 21.31 -1.01 -15.48
N THR A 122 21.61 -0.74 -16.76
CA THR A 122 22.16 -1.74 -17.71
C THR A 122 23.54 -2.26 -17.30
N ASP A 123 24.34 -1.45 -16.60
CA ASP A 123 25.66 -1.87 -16.11
C ASP A 123 25.54 -2.96 -15.03
N ALA A 124 24.42 -2.98 -14.32
CA ALA A 124 24.07 -4.02 -13.35
C ALA A 124 23.28 -5.19 -13.97
N GLY A 125 23.12 -5.22 -15.30
CA GLY A 125 22.34 -6.23 -16.02
C GLY A 125 20.82 -6.08 -15.85
N LEU A 126 20.35 -4.90 -15.46
CA LEU A 126 18.93 -4.55 -15.37
C LEU A 126 18.48 -3.80 -16.63
N GLY A 127 17.16 -3.66 -16.81
CA GLY A 127 16.62 -2.96 -17.97
C GLY A 127 15.20 -3.42 -18.31
N PHE A 128 14.69 -2.90 -19.44
CA PHE A 128 13.39 -3.31 -19.96
C PHE A 128 13.33 -4.82 -20.22
N GLY A 129 12.30 -5.47 -19.69
CA GLY A 129 12.08 -6.90 -19.79
C GLY A 129 12.86 -7.75 -18.78
N VAL A 130 13.70 -7.14 -17.95
CA VAL A 130 14.49 -7.87 -16.93
C VAL A 130 13.81 -7.80 -15.58
N GLU A 131 13.04 -8.83 -15.23
CA GLU A 131 12.40 -8.95 -13.92
C GLU A 131 13.34 -9.63 -12.91
N LEU A 132 13.49 -9.01 -11.74
CA LEU A 132 14.08 -9.67 -10.58
C LEU A 132 13.01 -10.48 -9.85
N PRO A 133 13.24 -11.78 -9.57
CA PRO A 133 12.30 -12.59 -8.80
C PRO A 133 11.98 -11.96 -7.44
N ILE A 134 10.73 -12.04 -6.98
CA ILE A 134 10.36 -11.52 -5.65
C ILE A 134 10.97 -12.37 -4.52
N PHE A 135 10.96 -13.68 -4.73
CA PHE A 135 11.56 -14.70 -3.87
C PHE A 135 12.13 -15.79 -4.76
N ASP A 136 13.41 -16.09 -4.61
CA ASP A 136 14.03 -17.25 -5.23
C ASP A 136 14.95 -17.97 -4.24
N PRO A 137 14.51 -19.11 -3.66
CA PRO A 137 15.33 -19.88 -2.73
C PRO A 137 16.51 -20.60 -3.40
N ALA A 138 16.49 -20.76 -4.73
CA ALA A 138 17.55 -21.42 -5.50
C ALA A 138 18.60 -20.42 -6.04
N ALA A 139 18.29 -19.12 -6.04
CA ALA A 139 19.21 -18.08 -6.46
C ALA A 139 20.42 -18.00 -5.52
N ALA A 140 21.60 -18.33 -6.06
CA ALA A 140 22.86 -18.05 -5.38
C ALA A 140 23.15 -16.54 -5.41
N GLY A 141 23.30 -15.92 -4.25
CA GLY A 141 23.63 -14.51 -4.13
C GLY A 141 22.45 -13.57 -4.43
N ASN A 142 22.75 -12.27 -4.51
CA ASN A 142 21.86 -11.11 -4.51
C ASN A 142 20.77 -11.05 -5.63
N GLN A 143 20.39 -12.13 -6.30
CA GLN A 143 19.66 -12.13 -7.58
C GLN A 143 18.12 -12.01 -7.49
N ASP A 144 17.53 -12.01 -6.30
CA ASP A 144 16.09 -11.79 -6.09
C ASP A 144 15.79 -10.53 -5.25
N LEU A 145 14.55 -10.29 -4.86
CA LEU A 145 14.12 -9.14 -4.05
C LEU A 145 13.84 -9.50 -2.58
N SER A 146 14.33 -10.67 -2.14
CA SER A 146 14.24 -11.08 -0.74
C SER A 146 15.03 -10.14 0.18
N GLY A 147 14.61 -10.10 1.46
CA GLY A 147 15.19 -9.24 2.48
C GLY A 147 16.32 -9.92 3.26
N PHE A 148 16.59 -9.41 4.47
CA PHE A 148 17.51 -10.01 5.46
C PHE A 148 18.95 -10.22 4.99
N ARG A 149 19.43 -9.36 4.09
CA ARG A 149 20.82 -9.31 3.60
C ARG A 149 21.26 -7.87 3.35
N PHE A 150 22.56 -7.69 3.10
CA PHE A 150 23.10 -6.39 2.69
C PHE A 150 22.43 -5.92 1.40
N PHE A 151 22.07 -4.64 1.33
CA PHE A 151 21.35 -4.05 0.20
C PHE A 151 22.28 -3.87 -1.01
N PRO A 152 22.09 -4.60 -2.11
CA PRO A 152 22.96 -4.46 -3.28
C PRO A 152 22.54 -3.22 -4.06
N SER A 153 23.49 -2.35 -4.41
CA SER A 153 23.24 -1.05 -5.08
C SER A 153 22.34 -1.13 -6.31
N ARG A 154 22.41 -2.24 -7.05
CA ARG A 154 21.55 -2.52 -8.20
C ARG A 154 20.04 -2.61 -7.89
N HIS A 155 19.64 -2.77 -6.63
CA HIS A 155 18.23 -2.95 -6.27
C HIS A 155 17.47 -1.66 -5.98
N THR A 156 18.10 -0.49 -6.17
CA THR A 156 17.43 0.81 -6.03
C THR A 156 16.14 0.83 -6.86
N VAL A 157 14.99 1.14 -6.25
CA VAL A 157 13.68 1.12 -6.92
C VAL A 157 13.47 2.46 -7.60
N GLN A 158 13.23 2.42 -8.91
CA GLN A 158 12.71 3.51 -9.71
C GLN A 158 11.17 3.49 -9.59
N TRP A 159 10.58 4.51 -8.96
CA TRP A 159 9.19 4.43 -8.53
C TRP A 159 8.14 4.60 -9.62
N ASP A 160 8.47 5.19 -10.77
CA ASP A 160 7.55 5.29 -11.91
C ASP A 160 7.22 3.91 -12.54
N TRP A 161 8.01 2.87 -12.22
CA TRP A 161 7.66 1.49 -12.52
C TRP A 161 6.47 0.98 -11.69
N PHE A 162 6.19 1.56 -10.54
CA PHE A 162 5.18 1.06 -9.60
C PHE A 162 3.94 1.94 -9.54
N PHE A 163 4.10 3.25 -9.73
CA PHE A 163 3.02 4.22 -9.71
C PHE A 163 3.01 5.05 -10.99
N LYS A 164 1.82 5.50 -11.39
CA LYS A 164 1.68 6.39 -12.55
C LYS A 164 2.20 7.77 -12.16
N MET A 165 3.24 8.22 -12.84
CA MET A 165 3.91 9.51 -12.64
C MET A 165 4.09 10.21 -14.00
N ALA A 166 4.47 11.48 -14.01
CA ALA A 166 4.70 12.21 -15.26
C ALA A 166 5.82 11.60 -16.13
N SER A 167 6.79 10.92 -15.52
CA SER A 167 7.83 10.16 -16.23
C SER A 167 7.34 8.81 -16.79
N SER A 168 6.14 8.36 -16.40
CA SER A 168 5.56 7.10 -16.86
C SER A 168 5.25 7.10 -18.36
N ILE A 169 5.68 6.05 -19.07
CA ILE A 169 5.38 5.86 -20.48
C ILE A 169 4.22 4.88 -20.63
N GLU A 170 3.08 5.38 -21.14
CA GLU A 170 1.88 4.57 -21.37
C GLU A 170 2.20 3.32 -22.21
N GLY A 171 1.67 2.17 -21.79
CA GLY A 171 1.95 0.88 -22.43
C GLY A 171 3.28 0.24 -22.04
N THR A 172 4.14 0.94 -21.29
CA THR A 172 5.43 0.40 -20.80
C THR A 172 5.46 0.32 -19.26
N PHE A 173 5.19 1.41 -18.55
CA PHE A 173 5.10 1.45 -17.08
C PHE A 173 4.08 2.50 -16.60
N PRO A 174 3.49 2.37 -15.39
CA PRO A 174 3.80 1.40 -14.34
C PRO A 174 3.43 -0.05 -14.69
N GLN A 175 4.13 -1.01 -14.07
CA GLN A 175 3.84 -2.44 -14.19
C GLN A 175 2.67 -2.82 -13.26
N PRO A 176 1.52 -3.26 -13.82
CA PRO A 176 0.33 -3.53 -13.01
C PRO A 176 0.55 -4.75 -12.10
N ALA A 177 -0.13 -4.74 -10.95
CA ALA A 177 -0.24 -5.91 -10.09
C ALA A 177 -1.00 -7.06 -10.78
N ARG A 178 -0.93 -8.27 -10.21
CA ARG A 178 -1.84 -9.36 -10.58
C ARG A 178 -3.28 -9.02 -10.13
N ARG A 179 -4.25 -9.81 -10.59
CA ARG A 179 -5.66 -9.60 -10.24
C ARG A 179 -5.96 -10.07 -8.82
N ILE A 180 -7.03 -9.52 -8.23
CA ILE A 180 -7.67 -10.05 -7.04
C ILE A 180 -8.52 -11.25 -7.45
N ASP A 181 -7.94 -12.44 -7.39
CA ASP A 181 -8.61 -13.70 -7.72
C ASP A 181 -8.04 -14.87 -6.89
N PRO A 182 -8.67 -16.06 -6.91
CA PRO A 182 -8.20 -17.21 -6.15
C PRO A 182 -6.87 -17.82 -6.63
N LYS A 183 -6.23 -17.26 -7.66
CA LYS A 183 -4.94 -17.76 -8.17
C LYS A 183 -3.81 -17.00 -7.50
N LEU A 184 -2.80 -17.76 -7.07
CA LEU A 184 -1.60 -17.20 -6.46
C LEU A 184 -0.39 -17.42 -7.37
N SER A 185 0.54 -16.46 -7.33
CA SER A 185 1.83 -16.58 -8.00
C SER A 185 2.61 -17.80 -7.49
N SER A 186 3.34 -18.48 -8.37
CA SER A 186 4.24 -19.57 -7.97
C SER A 186 5.29 -19.11 -6.96
N ALA A 187 5.71 -17.84 -7.01
CA ALA A 187 6.71 -17.28 -6.10
C ALA A 187 6.28 -17.27 -4.62
N VAL A 188 4.98 -17.31 -4.32
CA VAL A 188 4.49 -17.37 -2.92
C VAL A 188 4.23 -18.80 -2.43
N GLN A 189 4.51 -19.81 -3.25
CA GLN A 189 4.43 -21.22 -2.86
C GLN A 189 5.70 -21.69 -2.14
N SER A 190 6.82 -21.01 -2.37
CA SER A 190 8.15 -21.38 -1.87
C SER A 190 8.88 -20.17 -1.27
N ILE A 191 8.24 -19.53 -0.28
CA ILE A 191 8.87 -18.41 0.44
C ILE A 191 9.98 -18.97 1.34
N PRO A 192 11.22 -18.46 1.24
CA PRO A 192 12.30 -18.87 2.13
C PRO A 192 12.09 -18.27 3.52
N GLU A 193 11.48 -19.00 4.46
CA GLU A 193 11.47 -18.67 5.89
C GLU A 193 11.79 -19.91 6.73
N GLY A 194 12.88 -19.85 7.53
CA GLY A 194 13.21 -20.87 8.54
C GLY A 194 13.75 -22.20 7.98
N PRO A 195 14.32 -23.07 8.83
CA PRO A 195 15.14 -24.20 8.36
C PRO A 195 14.29 -25.27 7.66
N ASN A 196 14.58 -25.49 6.38
CA ASN A 196 14.33 -26.72 5.60
C ASN A 196 12.88 -27.10 5.21
N ALA A 197 11.89 -26.20 5.19
CA ALA A 197 10.56 -26.54 4.66
C ALA A 197 9.97 -25.47 3.74
N PRO A 198 9.35 -25.85 2.60
CA PRO A 198 8.53 -24.95 1.80
C PRO A 198 7.41 -24.36 2.67
N ASN A 199 7.21 -23.05 2.58
CA ASN A 199 6.17 -22.34 3.33
C ASN A 199 5.08 -21.79 2.39
N PRO A 200 4.10 -22.61 1.98
CA PRO A 200 3.07 -22.19 1.05
C PRO A 200 2.10 -21.22 1.72
N LEU A 201 2.16 -19.95 1.32
CA LEU A 201 1.38 -18.86 1.91
C LEU A 201 -0.13 -19.13 1.89
N ALA A 202 -0.62 -19.81 0.85
CA ALA A 202 -2.02 -20.23 0.75
C ALA A 202 -2.42 -21.13 1.92
N VAL A 203 -1.64 -22.17 2.19
CA VAL A 203 -1.90 -23.14 3.27
C VAL A 203 -1.84 -22.43 4.62
N LEU A 204 -0.87 -21.53 4.82
CA LEU A 204 -0.80 -20.73 6.05
C LEU A 204 -2.03 -19.86 6.26
N ASN A 205 -2.60 -19.27 5.20
CA ASN A 205 -3.84 -18.49 5.28
C ASN A 205 -5.03 -19.37 5.67
N LEU A 206 -5.13 -20.56 5.08
CA LEU A 206 -6.19 -21.52 5.42
C LEU A 206 -6.06 -22.02 6.86
N LEU A 207 -4.86 -22.44 7.28
CA LEU A 207 -4.59 -22.86 8.65
C LEU A 207 -4.83 -21.74 9.66
N ARG A 208 -4.49 -20.50 9.31
CA ARG A 208 -4.78 -19.35 10.17
C ARG A 208 -6.28 -19.10 10.26
N SER A 209 -7.00 -19.21 9.15
CA SER A 209 -8.46 -19.04 9.13
C SER A 209 -9.14 -20.10 10.00
N TRP A 210 -8.70 -21.35 9.90
CA TRP A 210 -9.17 -22.43 10.77
C TRP A 210 -8.84 -22.18 12.25
N ARG A 211 -7.59 -21.81 12.57
CA ARG A 211 -7.16 -21.55 13.96
C ARG A 211 -7.89 -20.39 14.63
N MET A 212 -8.34 -19.42 13.83
CA MET A 212 -9.08 -18.25 14.31
C MET A 212 -10.59 -18.44 14.19
N GLU A 213 -11.05 -19.65 13.86
CA GLU A 213 -12.47 -20.01 13.75
C GLU A 213 -13.25 -19.05 12.86
N MET A 214 -12.64 -18.68 11.72
CA MET A 214 -13.21 -17.69 10.82
C MET A 214 -14.59 -18.14 10.32
N PRO A 215 -15.59 -17.22 10.29
CA PRO A 215 -16.90 -17.54 9.74
C PRO A 215 -16.82 -17.88 8.24
N ARG A 216 -17.86 -18.55 7.75
CA ARG A 216 -18.03 -18.80 6.33
C ARG A 216 -18.29 -17.50 5.58
N GLY A 217 -17.78 -17.37 4.36
CA GLY A 217 -17.98 -16.20 3.53
C GLY A 217 -19.44 -15.96 3.18
N SER A 218 -20.19 -17.03 2.91
CA SER A 218 -21.63 -16.99 2.70
C SER A 218 -22.40 -16.47 3.91
N ASP A 219 -22.05 -16.89 5.12
CA ASP A 219 -22.67 -16.40 6.36
C ASP A 219 -22.39 -14.90 6.58
N VAL A 220 -21.16 -14.46 6.34
CA VAL A 220 -20.81 -13.04 6.41
C VAL A 220 -21.59 -12.23 5.37
N ALA A 221 -21.72 -12.74 4.15
CA ALA A 221 -22.51 -12.08 3.11
C ALA A 221 -23.98 -11.90 3.54
N ILE A 222 -24.60 -12.96 4.07
CA ILE A 222 -25.98 -12.92 4.58
C ILE A 222 -26.10 -11.93 5.75
N ALA A 223 -25.18 -11.96 6.71
CA ALA A 223 -25.17 -11.04 7.85
C ALA A 223 -25.02 -9.57 7.40
N MET A 224 -24.31 -9.32 6.30
CA MET A 224 -24.17 -8.01 5.69
C MET A 224 -25.33 -7.62 4.76
N GLY A 225 -26.30 -8.51 4.55
CA GLY A 225 -27.45 -8.28 3.67
C GLY A 225 -27.14 -8.41 2.17
N PHE A 226 -26.03 -9.06 1.81
CA PHE A 226 -25.67 -9.36 0.43
C PHE A 226 -26.15 -10.76 0.02
N ALA A 227 -26.42 -10.93 -1.28
CA ALA A 227 -26.67 -12.25 -1.84
C ALA A 227 -25.37 -13.09 -1.80
N PRO A 228 -25.35 -14.27 -1.16
CA PRO A 228 -24.15 -15.09 -1.10
C PRO A 228 -23.80 -15.68 -2.47
N LEU A 229 -22.51 -15.87 -2.73
CA LEU A 229 -22.03 -16.56 -3.93
C LEU A 229 -22.43 -18.04 -3.90
N SER A 230 -22.59 -18.63 -5.08
CA SER A 230 -22.72 -20.08 -5.20
C SER A 230 -21.41 -20.77 -4.81
N ILE A 231 -21.49 -21.70 -3.86
CA ILE A 231 -20.36 -22.50 -3.36
C ILE A 231 -20.41 -23.87 -4.04
N GLY A 232 -19.40 -24.18 -4.85
CA GLY A 232 -19.23 -25.49 -5.50
C GLY A 232 -18.31 -26.43 -4.72
N ASP A 233 -17.37 -25.86 -3.96
CA ASP A 233 -16.44 -26.58 -3.08
C ASP A 233 -16.41 -25.88 -1.72
N ALA A 234 -16.40 -26.64 -0.62
CA ALA A 234 -16.44 -26.11 0.75
C ALA A 234 -15.28 -25.16 1.08
N HIS A 235 -14.11 -25.34 0.45
CA HIS A 235 -12.96 -24.44 0.60
C HIS A 235 -13.22 -23.05 0.01
N GLU A 236 -14.14 -22.92 -0.95
CA GLU A 236 -14.50 -21.62 -1.51
C GLU A 236 -15.26 -20.74 -0.50
N ASP A 237 -15.86 -21.36 0.50
CA ASP A 237 -16.64 -20.67 1.53
C ASP A 237 -15.79 -20.23 2.73
N ILE A 238 -14.48 -20.51 2.71
CA ILE A 238 -13.54 -19.91 3.68
C ILE A 238 -13.44 -18.43 3.36
N LEU A 239 -13.69 -17.54 4.34
CA LEU A 239 -13.84 -16.09 4.11
C LEU A 239 -12.76 -15.46 3.23
N TRP A 240 -11.49 -15.83 3.42
CA TRP A 240 -10.39 -15.35 2.56
C TRP A 240 -10.57 -15.76 1.09
N HIS A 241 -10.85 -17.02 0.81
CA HIS A 241 -11.07 -17.51 -0.55
C HIS A 241 -12.38 -16.95 -1.13
N TYR A 242 -13.44 -16.86 -0.33
CA TYR A 242 -14.70 -16.27 -0.73
C TYR A 242 -14.52 -14.84 -1.25
N ILE A 243 -13.76 -14.01 -0.53
CA ILE A 243 -13.45 -12.62 -0.93
C ILE A 243 -12.69 -12.56 -2.27
N LEU A 244 -11.73 -13.45 -2.48
CA LEU A 244 -11.00 -13.53 -3.75
C LEU A 244 -11.91 -13.98 -4.91
N LYS A 245 -12.76 -14.98 -4.66
CA LYS A 245 -13.75 -15.46 -5.64
C LYS A 245 -14.74 -14.35 -5.98
N GLU A 246 -15.25 -13.64 -4.98
CA GLU A 246 -16.15 -12.49 -5.14
C GLU A 246 -15.56 -11.43 -6.06
N ALA A 247 -14.31 -11.02 -5.82
CA ALA A 247 -13.60 -10.04 -6.66
C ALA A 247 -13.45 -10.53 -8.11
N SER A 248 -13.15 -11.82 -8.31
CA SER A 248 -12.98 -12.41 -9.65
C SER A 248 -14.29 -12.52 -10.46
N GLN A 249 -15.44 -12.59 -9.78
CA GLN A 249 -16.77 -12.73 -10.40
C GLN A 249 -17.48 -11.39 -10.65
N MET A 250 -16.86 -10.27 -10.30
CA MET A 250 -17.38 -8.95 -10.64
C MET A 250 -17.51 -8.75 -12.16
N PRO A 251 -18.32 -7.78 -12.63
CA PRO A 251 -18.40 -7.44 -14.04
C PRO A 251 -17.01 -7.21 -14.67
N ALA A 252 -16.84 -7.56 -15.95
CA ALA A 252 -15.53 -7.61 -16.61
C ALA A 252 -14.68 -6.33 -16.47
N ALA A 253 -15.30 -5.16 -16.39
CA ALA A 253 -14.62 -3.88 -16.18
C ALA A 253 -13.87 -3.81 -14.83
N ASN A 254 -14.33 -4.55 -13.82
CA ASN A 254 -13.86 -4.51 -12.43
C ASN A 254 -13.34 -5.88 -11.92
N ALA A 255 -13.54 -6.96 -12.69
CA ALA A 255 -13.17 -8.33 -12.31
C ALA A 255 -11.69 -8.46 -11.89
N GLY A 256 -11.48 -8.64 -10.58
CA GLY A 256 -10.18 -8.72 -9.94
C GLY A 256 -9.36 -7.43 -9.96
N ARG A 257 -9.98 -6.28 -10.24
CA ARG A 257 -9.35 -4.94 -10.13
C ARG A 257 -9.67 -4.26 -8.79
N MET A 258 -10.74 -4.69 -8.14
CA MET A 258 -11.21 -4.21 -6.84
C MET A 258 -11.86 -5.37 -6.09
N LEU A 259 -12.15 -5.17 -4.81
CA LEU A 259 -12.85 -6.12 -3.95
C LEU A 259 -14.36 -6.11 -4.24
N GLY A 260 -14.99 -7.26 -3.97
CA GLY A 260 -16.43 -7.41 -4.01
C GLY A 260 -17.13 -6.74 -2.81
N ASN A 261 -18.42 -7.04 -2.62
CA ASN A 261 -19.22 -6.40 -1.58
C ASN A 261 -18.72 -6.77 -0.18
N VAL A 262 -18.50 -8.05 0.11
CA VAL A 262 -18.08 -8.51 1.44
C VAL A 262 -16.67 -8.01 1.73
N GLY A 263 -15.71 -8.31 0.85
CA GLY A 263 -14.31 -7.92 1.04
C GLY A 263 -14.14 -6.40 1.10
N GLY A 264 -14.81 -5.69 0.19
CA GLY A 264 -14.75 -4.24 0.10
C GLY A 264 -15.36 -3.55 1.31
N THR A 265 -16.50 -4.05 1.82
CA THR A 265 -17.14 -3.50 3.03
C THR A 265 -16.24 -3.68 4.24
N ILE A 266 -15.68 -4.88 4.48
CA ILE A 266 -14.76 -5.13 5.60
C ILE A 266 -13.55 -4.19 5.52
N VAL A 267 -12.92 -4.08 4.35
CA VAL A 267 -11.71 -3.25 4.19
C VAL A 267 -12.04 -1.77 4.38
N ALA A 268 -13.07 -1.25 3.71
CA ALA A 268 -13.44 0.15 3.78
C ALA A 268 -13.88 0.55 5.19
N GLU A 269 -14.76 -0.23 5.83
CA GLU A 269 -15.27 0.09 7.16
C GLU A 269 -14.18 0.06 8.23
N VAL A 270 -13.21 -0.86 8.14
CA VAL A 270 -12.09 -0.90 9.09
C VAL A 270 -11.15 0.28 8.89
N PHE A 271 -10.75 0.60 7.64
CA PHE A 271 -9.90 1.77 7.40
C PHE A 271 -10.60 3.08 7.78
N GLY A 272 -11.86 3.27 7.36
CA GLY A 272 -12.64 4.45 7.69
C GLY A 272 -12.84 4.60 9.19
N GLY A 273 -13.10 3.49 9.89
CA GLY A 273 -13.28 3.48 11.34
C GLY A 273 -11.98 3.76 12.10
N LEU A 274 -10.84 3.20 11.67
CA LEU A 274 -9.53 3.52 12.24
C LEU A 274 -9.20 5.01 12.07
N LEU A 275 -9.48 5.58 10.91
CA LEU A 275 -9.24 7.00 10.63
C LEU A 275 -10.14 7.91 11.48
N ALA A 276 -11.43 7.59 11.59
CA ALA A 276 -12.36 8.34 12.41
C ALA A 276 -12.08 8.20 13.92
N GLY A 277 -11.60 7.04 14.35
CA GLY A 277 -11.23 6.75 15.73
C GLY A 277 -9.87 7.30 16.15
N ASP A 278 -9.01 7.73 15.21
CA ASP A 278 -7.69 8.30 15.52
C ASP A 278 -7.82 9.74 16.06
N PRO A 279 -7.50 10.00 17.35
CA PRO A 279 -7.56 11.35 17.91
C PRO A 279 -6.56 12.32 17.26
N LEU A 280 -5.53 11.83 16.59
CA LEU A 280 -4.48 12.64 15.97
C LEU A 280 -4.57 12.65 14.44
N GLY A 281 -5.61 12.05 13.86
CA GLY A 281 -5.78 11.93 12.41
C GLY A 281 -6.51 13.13 11.79
N TYR A 282 -6.29 13.36 10.49
CA TYR A 282 -6.90 14.51 9.80
C TYR A 282 -8.45 14.43 9.79
N VAL A 283 -9.01 13.22 9.66
CA VAL A 283 -10.48 13.00 9.60
C VAL A 283 -11.20 13.65 10.79
N ARG A 284 -10.63 13.56 11.99
CA ARG A 284 -11.22 14.11 13.21
C ARG A 284 -10.84 15.56 13.48
N ASN A 285 -9.66 15.99 13.03
CA ASN A 285 -9.09 17.28 13.42
C ASN A 285 -9.27 18.37 12.35
N ALA A 286 -9.37 17.98 11.08
CA ALA A 286 -9.49 18.88 9.94
C ALA A 286 -10.10 18.13 8.74
N ALA A 287 -11.43 17.99 8.73
CA ALA A 287 -12.17 17.22 7.72
C ALA A 287 -11.96 17.68 6.27
N ASP A 288 -11.60 18.96 6.08
CA ASP A 288 -11.33 19.57 4.77
C ASP A 288 -9.85 19.67 4.43
N TRP A 289 -8.98 19.19 5.31
CA TRP A 289 -7.54 19.20 5.07
C TRP A 289 -7.17 18.26 3.94
N SER A 290 -6.31 18.73 3.05
CA SER A 290 -5.60 17.98 2.03
C SER A 290 -4.09 18.26 2.13
N PRO A 291 -3.23 17.42 1.52
CA PRO A 291 -1.78 17.70 1.51
C PRO A 291 -1.42 19.07 0.92
N GLY A 292 -2.24 19.61 0.01
CA GLY A 292 -2.04 20.93 -0.60
C GLY A 292 -2.29 22.11 0.34
N ASP A 293 -2.89 21.88 1.51
CA ASP A 293 -3.06 22.93 2.52
C ASP A 293 -1.78 23.18 3.35
N GLU A 294 -0.77 22.32 3.19
CA GLU A 294 0.50 22.42 3.89
C GLU A 294 1.54 23.19 3.05
N PRO A 295 1.99 24.40 3.47
CA PRO A 295 2.97 25.17 2.72
C PRO A 295 4.27 24.41 2.46
N VAL A 296 4.68 23.54 3.39
CA VAL A 296 5.89 22.71 3.25
C VAL A 296 5.74 21.61 2.19
N ILE A 297 4.53 21.07 1.97
CA ILE A 297 4.28 20.11 0.90
C ILE A 297 4.30 20.82 -0.45
N ASN A 298 3.65 21.99 -0.54
CA ASN A 298 3.71 22.83 -1.75
C ASN A 298 5.14 23.30 -2.08
N ALA A 299 5.98 23.54 -1.07
CA ALA A 299 7.40 23.84 -1.30
C ALA A 299 8.19 22.65 -1.85
N LEU A 300 7.83 21.43 -1.46
CA LEU A 300 8.44 20.19 -1.99
C LEU A 300 7.90 19.82 -3.37
N LEU A 301 6.64 20.16 -3.66
CA LEU A 301 5.92 19.85 -4.89
C LEU A 301 5.20 21.12 -5.41
N PRO A 302 5.94 22.07 -6.02
CA PRO A 302 5.39 23.37 -6.43
C PRO A 302 4.31 23.27 -7.51
N ASP A 303 4.34 22.21 -8.33
CA ASP A 303 3.36 21.97 -9.39
C ASP A 303 2.10 21.26 -8.87
N GLY A 304 2.03 20.94 -7.57
CA GLY A 304 0.93 20.18 -6.98
C GLY A 304 0.94 18.68 -7.34
N PRO A 305 -0.21 18.00 -7.22
CA PRO A 305 -0.32 16.58 -7.54
C PRO A 305 -0.29 16.31 -9.04
N GLU A 306 0.37 15.23 -9.47
CA GLU A 306 0.51 14.93 -10.90
C GLU A 306 -0.75 14.35 -11.56
N ASN A 307 -1.62 13.68 -10.79
CA ASN A 307 -2.77 12.93 -11.30
C ASN A 307 -4.11 13.55 -10.87
N ASP A 308 -4.23 14.88 -10.89
CA ASP A 308 -5.40 15.68 -10.47
C ASP A 308 -5.81 15.52 -8.98
N SER A 309 -5.20 14.59 -8.26
CA SER A 309 -5.46 14.30 -6.85
C SER A 309 -4.19 13.82 -6.16
N TRP A 310 -4.07 14.08 -4.85
CA TRP A 310 -2.91 13.67 -4.07
C TRP A 310 -2.89 12.15 -3.86
N GLU A 311 -1.93 11.48 -4.49
CA GLU A 311 -1.77 10.03 -4.53
C GLU A 311 -0.47 9.58 -3.84
N VAL A 312 -0.29 8.26 -3.70
CA VAL A 312 0.98 7.69 -3.21
C VAL A 312 2.16 8.13 -4.09
N ALA A 313 1.93 8.35 -5.40
CA ALA A 313 2.95 8.88 -6.31
C ALA A 313 3.52 10.23 -5.83
N ASP A 314 2.65 11.16 -5.40
CA ASP A 314 3.06 12.47 -4.90
C ASP A 314 3.78 12.35 -3.55
N LEU A 315 3.33 11.44 -2.68
CA LEU A 315 4.02 11.14 -1.42
C LEU A 315 5.46 10.68 -1.67
N ILE A 316 5.66 9.79 -2.66
CA ILE A 316 6.97 9.32 -3.06
C ILE A 316 7.82 10.44 -3.65
N ARG A 317 7.26 11.26 -4.54
CA ARG A 317 7.96 12.43 -5.11
C ARG A 317 8.39 13.42 -4.02
N ALA A 318 7.49 13.77 -3.11
CA ALA A 318 7.79 14.65 -1.98
C ALA A 318 8.92 14.11 -1.08
N SER A 319 9.09 12.79 -1.02
CA SER A 319 10.18 12.16 -0.28
C SER A 319 11.55 12.29 -0.95
N GLY A 320 11.62 12.70 -2.22
CA GLY A 320 12.83 12.72 -3.03
C GLY A 320 13.40 11.32 -3.31
N ALA A 321 12.60 10.27 -3.11
CA ALA A 321 12.96 8.93 -3.55
C ALA A 321 13.05 8.88 -5.09
N PRO A 322 13.93 8.05 -5.66
CA PRO A 322 14.22 8.12 -7.08
C PRO A 322 13.01 7.72 -7.94
N VAL A 323 12.55 8.66 -8.77
CA VAL A 323 11.36 8.47 -9.59
C VAL A 323 11.72 7.91 -10.96
N ASP A 324 12.77 8.43 -11.59
CA ASP A 324 13.21 8.06 -12.93
C ASP A 324 14.66 7.52 -12.97
N ASN A 325 15.16 7.20 -14.16
CA ASN A 325 16.52 6.66 -14.34
C ASN A 325 17.62 7.64 -13.87
N ASN A 326 17.45 8.94 -14.12
CA ASN A 326 18.45 9.94 -13.74
C ASN A 326 18.55 10.04 -12.21
N ASP A 327 17.41 9.96 -11.52
CA ASP A 327 17.38 9.95 -10.06
C ASP A 327 18.01 8.69 -9.48
N VAL A 328 17.81 7.53 -10.11
CA VAL A 328 18.47 6.28 -9.71
C VAL A 328 19.98 6.41 -9.85
N GLU A 329 20.48 6.86 -11.00
CA GLU A 329 21.91 7.08 -11.22
C GLU A 329 22.51 8.02 -10.18
N ARG A 330 21.84 9.14 -9.90
CA ARG A 330 22.25 10.11 -8.88
C ARG A 330 22.23 9.51 -7.47
N THR A 331 21.22 8.69 -7.15
CA THR A 331 21.09 8.03 -5.84
C THR A 331 22.23 7.04 -5.62
N ILE A 332 22.56 6.25 -6.64
CA ILE A 332 23.67 5.29 -6.61
C ILE A 332 25.02 6.02 -6.51
N ALA A 333 25.26 7.04 -7.33
CA ALA A 333 26.52 7.79 -7.34
C ALA A 333 26.83 8.45 -5.99
N ASN A 334 25.80 8.87 -5.26
CA ASN A 334 25.93 9.50 -3.94
C ASN A 334 25.87 8.52 -2.76
N GLY A 335 25.73 7.21 -3.01
CA GLY A 335 25.58 6.20 -1.96
C GLY A 335 24.35 6.40 -1.06
N LYS A 336 23.26 6.96 -1.62
CA LYS A 336 21.99 7.27 -0.92
C LYS A 336 20.92 6.18 -1.12
N ASN A 337 21.32 4.99 -1.55
CA ASN A 337 20.47 3.88 -1.96
C ASN A 337 19.97 3.00 -0.82
#